data_AF-A0A9W9WGN8-F1
#
_entry.id   AF-A0A9W9WGN8-F1
#
_cell.length_a   1.000
_cell.length_b   1.000
_cell.length_c   1.000
_cell.angle_alpha   90.00
_cell.angle_beta   90.00
_cell.angle_gamma   90.00
#
_symmetry.space_group_name_H-M   'P 1'
#
loop_
_entity.id
_entity.type
_entity.pdbx_description
1 polymer ?
#
loop_
_entity_poly.entity_id
_entity_poly.type
_entity_poly.pdbx_seq_one_letter_code
_entity_poly.pdbx_strand_id
1 'polypeptide(L)'
;MDALFKLKKNEAGSDTDNLGGCAKYLDKILPRWLAETSDMVDAGLQVFTDAGSSTDSPTRTVAWDFLQTYFYMKITETAKVKVVKDSIKAVRTFLDGQPLKRGTPHFYCGDTWLEKVPRSDVAWDSNGNDLMELDVDRVTLHPATFEEVPAYKQYLFWTNPNTNMQETTGLVPYWSPDLASFLFDSDYDGRTYCAPGNGGLGAT
;
A
#
# COMPACT_ATOMS: atom_id res chain seq x y z
N MET A 1 -0.95 -3.84 -17.75
CA MET A 1 -1.42 -3.33 -16.44
C MET A 1 -1.61 -4.56 -15.59
N ASP A 2 -0.62 -4.93 -14.78
CA ASP A 2 -0.75 -6.11 -13.94
C ASP A 2 -0.53 -5.68 -12.50
N ALA A 3 -1.64 -5.55 -11.77
CA ALA A 3 -1.64 -5.40 -10.33
C ALA A 3 -1.21 -6.72 -9.68
N LEU A 4 -0.77 -6.71 -8.40
CA LEU A 4 -0.42 -7.90 -7.58
C LEU A 4 -1.50 -8.98 -7.65
N PHE A 5 -2.72 -8.53 -7.90
CA PHE A 5 -3.91 -9.34 -8.01
C PHE A 5 -4.62 -9.02 -9.31
N LYS A 6 -5.03 -10.07 -10.03
CA LYS A 6 -6.04 -9.99 -11.08
C LYS A 6 -7.39 -10.47 -10.52
N LEU A 7 -8.49 -9.96 -11.06
CA LEU A 7 -9.81 -10.47 -10.69
C LEU A 7 -9.96 -11.93 -11.14
N LYS A 8 -10.53 -12.78 -10.26
CA LYS A 8 -10.89 -14.14 -10.64
C LYS A 8 -11.97 -14.09 -11.70
N LYS A 9 -11.76 -14.84 -12.78
CA LYS A 9 -12.75 -15.03 -13.84
C LYS A 9 -13.64 -16.23 -13.51
N ASN A 10 -14.92 -16.15 -13.87
CA ASN A 10 -15.82 -17.31 -13.82
C ASN A 10 -15.57 -18.26 -15.01
N GLU A 11 -16.29 -19.38 -15.06
CA GLU A 11 -16.17 -20.39 -16.15
C GLU A 11 -16.40 -19.81 -17.55
N ALA A 12 -17.10 -18.66 -17.66
CA ALA A 12 -17.34 -17.94 -18.91
C ALA A 12 -16.25 -16.90 -19.25
N GLY A 13 -15.19 -16.78 -18.43
CA GLY A 13 -14.09 -15.84 -18.65
C GLY A 13 -14.40 -14.38 -18.29
N SER A 14 -15.55 -14.12 -17.66
CA SER A 14 -15.94 -12.80 -17.15
C SER A 14 -15.52 -12.61 -15.69
N ASP A 15 -15.18 -11.38 -15.31
CA ASP A 15 -14.85 -11.05 -13.93
C ASP A 15 -16.05 -11.35 -13.02
N THR A 16 -15.77 -11.96 -11.87
CA THR A 16 -16.78 -12.60 -11.02
C THR A 16 -17.76 -11.65 -10.35
N ASP A 17 -17.43 -10.36 -10.26
CA ASP A 17 -18.35 -9.23 -10.36
C ASP A 17 -17.50 -7.97 -10.67
N ASN A 18 -18.06 -6.96 -11.32
CA ASN A 18 -17.35 -5.68 -11.53
C ASN A 18 -17.22 -4.87 -10.23
N LEU A 19 -17.52 -5.47 -9.07
CA LEU A 19 -17.77 -4.80 -7.80
C LEU A 19 -16.88 -5.33 -6.67
N GLY A 20 -15.90 -6.19 -6.97
CA GLY A 20 -14.94 -6.71 -6.00
C GLY A 20 -15.57 -7.50 -4.84
N GLY A 21 -16.69 -8.19 -5.07
CA GLY A 21 -17.43 -8.91 -4.05
C GLY A 21 -18.29 -8.05 -3.13
N CYS A 22 -18.42 -6.77 -3.43
CA CYS A 22 -19.12 -5.82 -2.57
C CYS A 22 -20.63 -5.79 -2.77
N ALA A 23 -21.18 -6.51 -3.76
CA ALA A 23 -22.59 -6.43 -4.15
C ALA A 23 -23.57 -6.53 -2.95
N LYS A 24 -23.34 -7.46 -2.03
CA LYS A 24 -24.17 -7.66 -0.83
C LYS A 24 -24.03 -6.57 0.25
N TYR A 25 -22.99 -5.75 0.16
CA TYR A 25 -22.66 -4.66 1.09
C TYR A 25 -23.01 -3.28 0.56
N LEU A 26 -23.25 -3.15 -0.75
CA LEU A 26 -23.49 -1.88 -1.46
C LEU A 26 -24.68 -1.09 -0.90
N ASP A 27 -25.74 -1.76 -0.49
CA ASP A 27 -26.99 -1.06 -0.13
C ASP A 27 -27.00 -0.50 1.29
N LYS A 28 -26.10 -0.96 2.18
CA LYS A 28 -26.17 -0.61 3.61
C LYS A 28 -24.84 -0.35 4.30
N ILE A 29 -23.84 -1.17 4.03
CA ILE A 29 -22.57 -1.13 4.78
C ILE A 29 -21.60 -0.18 4.11
N LEU A 30 -21.44 -0.28 2.78
CA LEU A 30 -20.50 0.57 2.06
C LEU A 30 -20.87 2.07 2.10
N PRO A 31 -22.14 2.49 1.91
CA PRO A 31 -22.49 3.91 1.97
C PRO A 31 -22.27 4.51 3.35
N ARG A 32 -22.58 3.76 4.41
CA ARG A 32 -22.32 4.16 5.79
C ARG A 32 -20.83 4.30 6.06
N TRP A 33 -20.04 3.30 5.67
CA TRP A 33 -18.59 3.34 5.83
C TRP A 33 -17.96 4.51 5.07
N LEU A 34 -18.40 4.77 3.83
CA LEU A 34 -17.94 5.91 3.04
C LEU A 34 -18.29 7.25 3.72
N ALA A 35 -19.50 7.38 4.26
CA ALA A 35 -19.92 8.58 4.98
C ALA A 35 -19.09 8.79 6.26
N GLU A 36 -18.97 7.77 7.12
CA GLU A 36 -18.17 7.85 8.35
C GLU A 36 -16.70 8.16 8.04
N THR A 37 -16.14 7.57 6.99
CA THR A 37 -14.75 7.84 6.56
C THR A 37 -14.61 9.27 6.03
N SER A 38 -15.58 9.77 5.26
CA SER A 38 -15.61 11.15 4.78
C SER A 38 -15.63 12.13 5.96
N ASP A 39 -16.49 11.90 6.96
CA ASP A 39 -16.57 12.73 8.16
C ASP A 39 -15.25 12.74 8.94
N MET A 40 -14.60 11.58 9.06
CA MET A 40 -13.29 11.47 9.70
C MET A 40 -12.20 12.24 8.95
N VAL A 41 -12.21 12.19 7.62
CA VAL A 41 -11.27 12.93 6.77
C VAL A 41 -11.48 14.44 6.91
N ASP A 42 -12.74 14.89 6.92
CA ASP A 42 -13.08 16.30 7.08
C ASP A 42 -12.66 16.81 8.47
N ALA A 43 -12.93 16.03 9.53
CA ALA A 43 -12.45 16.33 10.87
C ALA A 43 -10.92 16.38 10.94
N GLY A 44 -10.23 15.41 10.31
CA GLY A 44 -8.77 15.37 10.25
C GLY A 44 -8.16 16.58 9.52
N LEU A 45 -8.83 17.10 8.48
CA LEU A 45 -8.42 18.33 7.80
C LEU A 45 -8.72 19.58 8.64
N GLN A 46 -9.84 19.59 9.37
CA GLN A 46 -10.25 20.67 10.25
C GLN A 46 -9.25 20.91 11.39
N VAL A 47 -8.62 19.85 11.92
CA VAL A 47 -7.58 19.94 12.94
C VAL A 47 -6.47 20.94 12.57
N PHE A 48 -6.05 20.99 11.29
CA PHE A 48 -5.00 21.93 10.87
C PHE A 48 -5.46 23.39 10.86
N THR A 49 -6.75 23.62 10.60
CA THR A 49 -7.36 24.95 10.67
C THR A 49 -7.50 25.38 12.13
N ASP A 50 -8.02 24.49 12.98
CA ASP A 50 -8.23 24.75 14.41
C ASP A 50 -6.90 24.96 15.15
N ALA A 51 -5.86 24.19 14.82
CA ALA A 51 -4.52 24.37 15.37
C ALA A 51 -3.89 25.74 15.02
N GLY A 52 -4.37 26.39 13.95
CA GLY A 52 -3.97 27.73 13.52
C GLY A 52 -4.89 28.85 14.03
N SER A 53 -5.97 28.53 14.74
CA SER A 53 -6.92 29.51 15.28
C SER A 53 -6.31 30.35 16.41
N SER A 54 -7.04 31.36 16.94
CA SER A 54 -6.53 32.20 18.02
C SER A 54 -6.14 31.40 19.26
N THR A 55 -5.20 31.91 20.05
CA THR A 55 -4.71 31.24 21.28
C THR A 55 -5.79 30.99 22.32
N ASP A 56 -6.87 31.77 22.28
CA ASP A 56 -7.97 31.69 23.24
C ASP A 56 -9.06 30.70 22.79
N SER A 57 -8.93 30.09 21.61
CA SER A 57 -9.89 29.12 21.10
C SER A 57 -9.72 27.76 21.77
N PRO A 58 -10.77 27.18 22.38
CA PRO A 58 -10.74 25.83 22.91
C PRO A 58 -10.40 24.76 21.85
N THR A 59 -10.79 25.00 20.59
CA THR A 59 -10.51 24.06 19.49
C THR A 59 -9.02 23.99 19.15
N ARG A 60 -8.25 25.05 19.43
CA ARG A 60 -6.80 25.07 19.21
C ARG A 60 -6.09 24.06 20.10
N THR A 61 -6.40 24.06 21.40
CA THR A 61 -5.76 23.15 22.37
C THR A 61 -6.04 21.71 22.02
N VAL A 62 -7.31 21.37 21.72
CA VAL A 62 -7.69 20.02 21.30
C VAL A 62 -6.97 19.60 20.02
N ALA A 63 -6.90 20.49 19.03
CA ALA A 63 -6.18 20.21 17.78
C ALA A 63 -4.68 20.01 18.01
N TRP A 64 -4.06 20.77 18.91
CA TRP A 64 -2.65 20.62 19.27
C TRP A 64 -2.38 19.29 19.97
N ASP A 65 -3.20 18.93 20.95
CA ASP A 65 -3.08 17.67 21.68
C ASP A 65 -3.25 16.48 20.73
N PHE A 66 -4.20 16.56 19.80
CA PHE A 66 -4.39 15.55 18.77
C PHE A 66 -3.14 15.38 17.88
N LEU A 67 -2.62 16.47 17.32
CA LEU A 67 -1.43 16.42 16.46
C LEU A 67 -0.20 15.90 17.22
N GLN A 68 -0.05 16.30 18.48
CA GLN A 68 1.05 15.83 19.32
C GLN A 68 0.91 14.35 19.68
N THR A 69 -0.31 13.87 19.96
CA THR A 69 -0.57 12.50 20.41
C THR A 69 -0.42 11.49 19.28
N TYR A 70 -1.05 11.76 18.14
CA TYR A 70 -1.14 10.77 17.06
C TYR A 70 -0.02 10.89 16.02
N PHE A 71 0.56 12.09 15.87
CA PHE A 71 1.57 12.35 14.86
C PHE A 71 2.90 12.84 15.43
N TYR A 72 3.01 12.99 16.76
CA TYR A 72 4.19 13.51 17.44
C TYR A 72 4.72 14.79 16.76
N MET A 73 3.81 15.73 16.53
CA MET A 73 4.00 16.88 15.66
C MET A 73 3.37 18.15 16.23
N LYS A 74 4.09 19.27 16.08
CA LYS A 74 3.57 20.63 16.30
C LYS A 74 3.13 21.26 14.98
N ILE A 75 2.14 22.15 15.03
CA ILE A 75 1.63 22.87 13.85
C ILE A 75 2.70 23.75 13.17
N THR A 76 3.75 24.15 13.91
CA THR A 76 4.88 24.92 13.39
C THR A 76 5.87 24.08 12.57
N GLU A 77 5.81 22.75 12.63
CA GLU A 77 6.67 21.84 11.87
C GLU A 77 6.16 21.67 10.43
N THR A 78 6.30 22.73 9.63
CA THR A 78 5.68 22.87 8.30
C THR A 78 5.91 21.67 7.37
N ALA A 79 7.08 21.04 7.39
CA ALA A 79 7.38 19.86 6.58
C ALA A 79 6.55 18.63 6.99
N LYS A 80 6.49 18.31 8.29
CA LYS A 80 5.67 17.19 8.80
C LYS A 80 4.19 17.47 8.61
N VAL A 81 3.76 18.70 8.91
CA VAL A 81 2.37 19.15 8.72
C VAL A 81 1.96 18.97 7.27
N LYS A 82 2.82 19.37 6.33
CA LYS A 82 2.58 19.20 4.91
C LYS A 82 2.40 17.73 4.54
N VAL A 83 3.28 16.84 5.01
CA VAL A 83 3.19 15.39 4.72
C VAL A 83 1.87 14.82 5.22
N VAL A 84 1.52 15.04 6.49
CA VAL A 84 0.28 14.48 7.08
C VAL A 84 -0.96 15.06 6.40
N LYS A 85 -0.99 16.39 6.21
CA LYS A 85 -2.12 17.07 5.57
C LYS A 85 -2.31 16.63 4.11
N ASP A 86 -1.22 16.47 3.36
CA ASP A 86 -1.28 16.00 1.97
C ASP A 86 -1.75 14.54 1.90
N SER A 87 -1.35 13.69 2.85
CA SER A 87 -1.86 12.32 2.95
C SER A 87 -3.38 12.28 3.20
N ILE A 88 -3.89 13.07 4.14
CA ILE A 88 -5.34 13.13 4.42
C ILE A 88 -6.10 13.69 3.21
N LYS A 89 -5.55 14.69 2.52
CA LYS A 89 -6.13 15.20 1.25
C LYS A 89 -6.15 14.15 0.15
N ALA A 90 -5.15 13.28 0.06
CA ALA A 90 -5.16 12.18 -0.90
C ALA A 90 -6.32 11.21 -0.58
N VAL A 91 -6.57 10.89 0.69
CA VAL A 91 -7.74 10.09 1.08
C VAL A 91 -9.04 10.79 0.70
N ARG A 92 -9.16 12.12 0.95
CA ARG A 92 -10.33 12.89 0.51
C ARG A 92 -10.57 12.78 -0.99
N THR A 93 -9.51 13.01 -1.76
CA THR A 93 -9.54 12.96 -3.23
C THR A 93 -10.01 11.59 -3.71
N PHE A 94 -9.55 10.51 -3.07
CA PHE A 94 -10.01 9.15 -3.35
C PHE A 94 -11.50 8.96 -3.03
N LEU A 95 -11.97 9.38 -1.86
CA LEU A 95 -13.37 9.26 -1.46
C LEU A 95 -14.32 10.05 -2.37
N ASP A 96 -13.85 11.18 -2.91
CA ASP A 96 -14.59 11.99 -3.90
C ASP A 96 -14.60 11.36 -5.31
N GLY A 97 -14.03 10.15 -5.47
CA GLY A 97 -13.95 9.43 -6.75
C GLY A 97 -13.00 10.07 -7.75
N GLN A 98 -12.13 10.98 -7.30
CA GLN A 98 -11.17 11.65 -8.16
C GLN A 98 -9.90 10.79 -8.31
N PRO A 99 -9.32 10.70 -9.52
CA PRO A 99 -8.11 9.93 -9.74
C PRO A 99 -6.94 10.52 -8.95
N LEU A 100 -6.21 9.68 -8.21
CA LEU A 100 -4.98 10.10 -7.56
C LEU A 100 -3.82 10.11 -8.58
N LYS A 101 -2.84 10.99 -8.35
CA LYS A 101 -1.60 11.05 -9.16
C LYS A 101 -0.80 9.73 -9.17
N ARG A 102 -1.01 8.87 -8.18
CA ARG A 102 -0.35 7.57 -8.01
C ARG A 102 -1.29 6.39 -8.28
N GLY A 103 -2.31 6.57 -9.12
CA GLY A 103 -3.31 5.53 -9.38
C GLY A 103 -4.46 5.53 -8.37
N THR A 104 -5.65 5.14 -8.83
CA THR A 104 -6.85 5.07 -7.99
C THR A 104 -6.85 3.73 -7.24
N PRO A 105 -6.86 3.72 -5.90
CA PRO A 105 -6.89 2.47 -5.17
C PRO A 105 -8.21 1.74 -5.42
N HIS A 106 -8.12 0.42 -5.53
CA HIS A 106 -9.28 -0.44 -5.69
C HIS A 106 -9.67 -1.03 -4.33
N PHE A 107 -10.95 -0.93 -3.98
CA PHE A 107 -11.50 -1.51 -2.77
C PHE A 107 -12.20 -2.83 -3.10
N TYR A 108 -11.80 -3.90 -2.43
CA TYR A 108 -12.41 -5.23 -2.56
C TYR A 108 -12.98 -5.64 -1.21
N CYS A 109 -14.22 -6.13 -1.17
CA CYS A 109 -14.86 -6.55 0.09
C CYS A 109 -14.38 -7.91 0.58
N GLY A 110 -13.56 -8.60 -0.21
CA GLY A 110 -12.90 -9.85 0.15
C GLY A 110 -11.81 -10.19 -0.86
N ASP A 111 -10.84 -10.98 -0.41
CA ASP A 111 -9.72 -11.45 -1.23
C ASP A 111 -10.06 -12.68 -2.08
N THR A 112 -11.22 -13.30 -1.83
CA THR A 112 -11.71 -14.46 -2.58
C THR A 112 -11.88 -14.18 -4.06
N TRP A 113 -11.94 -12.91 -4.47
CA TRP A 113 -12.11 -12.43 -5.84
C TRP A 113 -10.79 -12.05 -6.51
N LEU A 114 -9.70 -12.15 -5.77
CA LEU A 114 -8.35 -11.79 -6.19
C LEU A 114 -7.56 -13.07 -6.45
N GLU A 115 -6.89 -13.13 -7.59
CA GLU A 115 -5.87 -14.13 -7.90
C GLU A 115 -4.52 -13.43 -7.90
N LYS A 116 -3.60 -13.89 -7.03
CA LYS A 116 -2.25 -13.33 -6.96
C LYS A 116 -1.53 -13.62 -8.28
N VAL A 117 -0.94 -12.60 -8.89
CA VAL A 117 -0.13 -12.77 -10.09
C VAL A 117 1.14 -13.55 -9.70
N PRO A 118 1.53 -14.60 -10.43
CA PRO A 118 2.74 -15.35 -10.13
C PRO A 118 3.97 -14.44 -10.22
N ARG A 119 4.96 -14.71 -9.37
CA ARG A 119 6.26 -14.04 -9.39
C ARG A 119 6.85 -14.10 -10.81
N SER A 120 7.27 -12.94 -11.32
CA SER A 120 8.23 -12.88 -12.42
C SER A 120 9.62 -13.04 -11.84
N ASP A 121 10.49 -13.82 -12.48
CA ASP A 121 11.90 -13.92 -12.07
C ASP A 121 12.71 -12.69 -12.50
N VAL A 122 12.17 -11.86 -13.40
CA VAL A 122 12.82 -10.69 -14.01
C VAL A 122 12.54 -9.41 -13.23
N ALA A 123 13.61 -8.67 -12.90
CA ALA A 123 13.53 -7.35 -12.27
C ALA A 123 13.19 -6.25 -13.29
N TRP A 124 12.55 -5.17 -12.83
CA TRP A 124 12.14 -4.04 -13.67
C TRP A 124 12.79 -2.71 -13.27
N ASP A 125 13.02 -1.84 -14.25
CA ASP A 125 13.46 -0.46 -14.06
C ASP A 125 12.32 0.44 -13.56
N SER A 126 12.61 1.69 -13.20
CA SER A 126 11.60 2.66 -12.74
C SER A 126 10.51 3.00 -13.76
N ASN A 127 10.67 2.58 -15.02
CA ASN A 127 9.68 2.77 -16.08
C ASN A 127 8.86 1.50 -16.33
N GLY A 128 9.12 0.41 -15.61
CA GLY A 128 8.45 -0.89 -15.78
C GLY A 128 8.97 -1.70 -16.96
N ASN A 129 10.18 -1.41 -17.46
CA ASN A 129 10.85 -2.25 -18.46
C ASN A 129 11.74 -3.28 -17.77
N ASP A 130 12.03 -4.39 -18.45
CA ASP A 130 13.04 -5.36 -18.01
C ASP A 130 14.36 -4.65 -17.71
N LEU A 131 14.85 -4.83 -16.49
CA LEU A 131 16.16 -4.37 -16.09
C LEU A 131 17.18 -5.27 -16.78
N MET A 132 17.89 -4.74 -17.78
CA MET A 132 18.89 -5.50 -18.52
C MET A 132 20.25 -5.38 -17.83
N GLU A 133 20.91 -6.50 -17.60
CA GLU A 133 22.28 -6.57 -17.11
C GLU A 133 23.20 -7.23 -18.14
N LEU A 134 24.49 -6.92 -18.04
CA LEU A 134 25.53 -7.54 -18.86
C LEU A 134 25.86 -8.92 -18.29
N ASP A 135 25.88 -9.92 -19.16
CA ASP A 135 26.33 -11.27 -18.85
C ASP A 135 27.84 -11.28 -18.52
N VAL A 136 28.36 -12.44 -18.12
CA VAL A 136 29.77 -12.65 -17.73
C VAL A 136 30.75 -12.23 -18.85
N ASP A 137 30.31 -12.30 -20.11
CA ASP A 137 31.09 -11.88 -21.28
C ASP A 137 31.18 -10.35 -21.46
N ARG A 138 30.41 -9.57 -20.69
CA ARG A 138 30.29 -8.10 -20.75
C ARG A 138 29.85 -7.55 -22.12
N VAL A 139 29.25 -8.37 -22.96
CA VAL A 139 28.80 -7.99 -24.31
C VAL A 139 27.33 -8.38 -24.51
N THR A 140 26.91 -9.50 -23.95
CA THR A 140 25.54 -9.99 -24.03
C THR A 140 24.70 -9.34 -22.95
N LEU A 141 23.49 -8.89 -23.31
CA LEU A 141 22.49 -8.41 -22.37
C LEU A 141 21.46 -9.50 -22.08
N HIS A 142 21.13 -9.69 -20.82
CA HIS A 142 20.00 -10.51 -20.39
C HIS A 142 19.14 -9.75 -19.38
N PRO A 143 17.86 -10.11 -19.22
CA PRO A 143 17.06 -9.59 -18.12
C PRO A 143 17.68 -10.05 -16.79
N ALA A 144 17.88 -9.11 -15.88
CA ALA A 144 18.40 -9.36 -14.55
C ALA A 144 17.33 -10.05 -13.70
N THR A 145 17.74 -11.04 -12.93
CA THR A 145 16.91 -11.63 -11.89
C THR A 145 16.90 -10.75 -10.64
N PHE A 146 15.86 -10.87 -9.81
CA PHE A 146 15.76 -10.13 -8.55
C PHE A 146 16.96 -10.33 -7.62
N GLU A 147 17.49 -11.55 -7.59
CA GLU A 147 18.64 -11.95 -6.78
C GLU A 147 19.95 -11.32 -7.27
N GLU A 148 20.05 -10.96 -8.54
CA GLU A 148 21.25 -10.36 -9.14
C GLU A 148 21.37 -8.87 -8.77
N VAL A 149 20.24 -8.17 -8.67
CA VAL A 149 20.19 -6.73 -8.40
C VAL A 149 20.69 -6.40 -6.99
N PRO A 150 21.84 -5.68 -6.85
CA PRO A 150 22.45 -5.42 -5.53
C PRO A 150 21.53 -4.68 -4.55
N ALA A 151 20.68 -3.79 -5.06
CA ALA A 151 19.74 -3.02 -4.24
C ALA A 151 18.71 -3.90 -3.50
N TYR A 152 18.42 -5.10 -4.02
CA TYR A 152 17.39 -5.98 -3.46
C TYR A 152 17.95 -7.09 -2.56
N LYS A 153 19.25 -7.38 -2.64
CA LYS A 153 19.89 -8.45 -1.85
C LYS A 153 19.66 -8.34 -0.34
N GLN A 154 19.67 -7.13 0.20
CA GLN A 154 19.45 -6.90 1.64
C GLN A 154 18.02 -7.23 2.12
N TYR A 155 17.05 -7.27 1.19
CA TYR A 155 15.67 -7.62 1.52
C TYR A 155 15.40 -9.11 1.29
N LEU A 156 16.11 -9.73 0.36
CA LEU A 156 15.95 -11.15 0.00
C LEU A 156 16.77 -12.09 0.89
N PHE A 157 17.89 -11.60 1.43
CA PHE A 157 18.83 -12.40 2.19
C PHE A 157 19.24 -11.73 3.48
N TRP A 158 19.44 -12.56 4.51
CA TRP A 158 20.04 -12.15 5.77
C TRP A 158 21.21 -13.09 6.08
N THR A 159 22.19 -12.58 6.83
CA THR A 159 23.31 -13.41 7.29
C THR A 159 22.98 -13.96 8.68
N ASN A 160 22.91 -15.28 8.81
CA ASN A 160 22.66 -15.90 10.09
C ASN A 160 23.87 -15.70 11.01
N PRO A 161 23.72 -15.03 12.18
CA PRO A 161 24.85 -14.70 13.04
C PRO A 161 25.47 -15.94 13.71
N ASN A 162 24.74 -17.06 13.76
CA ASN A 162 25.22 -18.31 14.37
C ASN A 162 26.01 -19.17 13.39
N THR A 163 25.67 -19.12 12.10
CA THR A 163 26.28 -19.98 11.07
C THR A 163 27.14 -19.20 10.07
N ASN A 164 27.05 -17.86 10.06
CA ASN A 164 27.59 -16.97 9.03
C ASN A 164 27.17 -17.34 7.59
N MET A 165 26.09 -18.10 7.44
CA MET A 165 25.54 -18.45 6.12
C MET A 165 24.49 -17.42 5.70
N GLN A 166 24.43 -17.16 4.39
CA GLN A 166 23.35 -16.38 3.81
C GLN A 166 22.10 -17.25 3.74
N GLU A 167 21.02 -16.78 4.35
CA GLU A 167 19.72 -17.45 4.35
C GLU A 167 18.68 -16.53 3.70
N THR A 168 17.69 -17.10 3.03
CA THR A 168 16.59 -16.34 2.45
C THR A 168 15.73 -15.76 3.55
N THR A 169 15.29 -14.51 3.41
CA THR A 169 14.34 -13.88 4.35
C THR A 169 12.91 -14.40 4.20
N GLY A 170 12.61 -15.12 3.10
CA GLY A 170 11.25 -15.51 2.72
C GLY A 170 10.45 -14.36 2.08
N LEU A 171 11.01 -13.15 2.02
CA LEU A 171 10.36 -12.02 1.37
C LEU A 171 10.29 -12.23 -0.14
N VAL A 172 9.12 -11.97 -0.73
CA VAL A 172 8.94 -12.05 -2.18
C VAL A 172 8.71 -10.66 -2.77
N PRO A 173 9.47 -10.28 -3.82
CA PRO A 173 9.34 -8.96 -4.45
C PRO A 173 8.06 -8.87 -5.29
N TYR A 174 7.44 -7.70 -5.24
CA TYR A 174 6.27 -7.33 -6.04
C TYR A 174 6.45 -5.94 -6.64
N TRP A 175 6.26 -5.80 -7.95
CA TRP A 175 6.31 -4.50 -8.61
C TRP A 175 5.06 -3.67 -8.33
N SER A 176 5.22 -2.48 -7.77
CA SER A 176 4.15 -1.49 -7.69
C SER A 176 4.30 -0.48 -8.84
N PRO A 177 3.39 -0.49 -9.84
CA PRO A 177 3.39 0.52 -10.90
C PRO A 177 3.20 1.94 -10.34
N ASP A 178 2.41 2.06 -9.27
CA ASP A 178 2.08 3.33 -8.61
C ASP A 178 3.29 3.98 -7.93
N LEU A 179 4.17 3.16 -7.37
CA LEU A 179 5.40 3.59 -6.72
C LEU A 179 6.62 3.52 -7.65
N ALA A 180 6.45 2.99 -8.86
CA ALA A 180 7.54 2.67 -9.78
C ALA A 180 8.71 1.94 -9.07
N SER A 181 8.37 1.03 -8.16
CA SER A 181 9.35 0.34 -7.32
C SER A 181 8.83 -1.01 -6.80
N PHE A 182 9.76 -1.86 -6.35
CA PHE A 182 9.45 -3.13 -5.73
C PHE A 182 9.12 -2.98 -4.24
N LEU A 183 8.05 -3.67 -3.82
CA LEU A 183 7.67 -3.92 -2.43
C LEU A 183 7.96 -5.39 -2.09
N PHE A 184 8.11 -5.70 -0.80
CA PHE A 184 8.51 -7.04 -0.34
C PHE A 184 7.48 -7.61 0.65
N ASP A 185 6.98 -8.81 0.39
CA ASP A 185 5.93 -9.50 1.16
C ASP A 185 6.51 -10.70 1.92
N SER A 186 6.32 -10.77 3.24
CA SER A 186 6.92 -11.79 4.12
C SER A 186 6.19 -13.13 4.16
N ASP A 187 4.94 -13.19 3.68
CA ASP A 187 4.08 -14.37 3.78
C ASP A 187 3.61 -14.82 2.39
N TYR A 188 4.53 -14.86 1.42
CA TYR A 188 4.23 -15.32 0.07
C TYR A 188 4.06 -16.85 0.03
N ASP A 189 2.88 -17.31 0.43
CA ASP A 189 2.47 -18.73 0.39
C ASP A 189 1.15 -18.89 -0.39
N GLY A 190 0.88 -17.97 -1.31
CA GLY A 190 -0.37 -17.89 -2.06
C GLY A 190 -1.58 -17.34 -1.27
N ARG A 191 -1.40 -16.93 -0.01
CA ARG A 191 -2.43 -16.24 0.79
C ARG A 191 -2.29 -14.73 0.66
N THR A 192 -3.41 -14.02 0.72
CA THR A 192 -3.46 -12.57 0.51
C THR A 192 -3.23 -11.80 1.81
N TYR A 193 -2.95 -10.50 1.69
CA TYR A 193 -2.79 -9.54 2.79
C TYR A 193 -4.01 -9.45 3.73
N CYS A 194 -5.17 -9.99 3.31
CA CYS A 194 -6.41 -10.03 4.08
C CYS A 194 -6.90 -11.47 4.34
N ALA A 195 -6.03 -12.47 4.27
CA ALA A 195 -6.41 -13.81 4.71
C ALA A 195 -6.71 -13.76 6.23
N PRO A 196 -7.86 -14.26 6.70
CA PRO A 196 -8.09 -14.39 8.14
C PRO A 196 -6.96 -15.27 8.69
N GLY A 197 -6.07 -14.66 9.46
CA GLY A 197 -5.03 -15.38 10.17
C GLY A 197 -5.71 -16.42 11.05
N ASN A 198 -5.47 -17.69 10.76
CA ASN A 198 -5.75 -18.77 11.70
C ASN A 198 -4.80 -18.59 12.89
N GLY A 199 -5.20 -17.76 13.85
CA GLY A 199 -4.46 -17.54 15.08
C GLY A 199 -4.15 -16.08 15.37
N GLY A 200 -5.12 -15.40 15.99
CA GLY A 200 -4.88 -14.46 17.09
C GLY A 200 -4.15 -13.16 16.78
N LEU A 201 -4.92 -12.11 16.49
CA LEU A 201 -4.79 -10.85 17.23
C LEU A 201 -6.21 -10.41 17.62
N GLY A 202 -6.60 -10.77 18.83
CA GLY A 202 -7.84 -10.31 19.45
C GLY A 202 -7.78 -8.80 19.63
N ALA A 203 -8.87 -8.13 19.27
CA ALA A 203 -9.18 -6.82 19.78
C ALA A 203 -9.54 -6.96 21.27
N THR A 204 -8.82 -6.23 22.12
CA THR A 204 -9.38 -5.63 23.33
C THR A 204 -9.34 -4.12 23.14
#